data_AF-A0A0G0VFJ6-F1
#
_entry.id   AF-A0A0G0VFJ6-F1
#
_cell.length_a   1.000
_cell.length_b   1.000
_cell.length_c   1.000
_cell.angle_alpha   90.00
_cell.angle_beta   90.00
_cell.angle_gamma   90.00
#
_symmetry.space_group_name_H-M   'P 1'
#
loop_
_entity.id
_entity.type
_entity.pdbx_description
1 polymer ?
#
loop_
_entity_poly.entity_id
_entity_poly.type
_entity_poly.pdbx_seq_one_letter_code
_entity_poly.pdbx_strand_id
1 'polypeptide(L)'
;LIINDQDHEVFNEDINKVAGKIAGDILYLDPPYNQRQYATNYHMLETIAKYDNPKIHGKTGLREYQNQKSLYCSRTQVKKAFKDLILKAKAKYIFLSYNNEGLMTLDDIQEIMSLRGKYGNFTKEYNRFKADKSENRNFTTNKTVEYLHYVVCN
;
A
#
# COMPACT_ATOMS: atom_id res chain seq x y z
N LEU A 1 24.52 -1.23 -7.20
CA LEU A 1 24.10 -0.82 -5.84
C LEU A 1 24.85 0.47 -5.52
N ILE A 2 24.19 1.53 -5.06
CA ILE A 2 24.88 2.73 -4.59
C ILE A 2 25.08 2.52 -3.09
N ILE A 3 26.33 2.37 -2.67
CA ILE A 3 26.70 2.24 -1.25
C ILE A 3 27.00 3.65 -0.75
N ASN A 4 26.42 4.02 0.38
CA ASN A 4 26.73 5.26 1.08
C ASN A 4 26.94 4.96 2.57
N ASP A 5 27.58 5.90 3.27
CA ASP A 5 27.91 5.77 4.69
C ASP A 5 26.87 6.46 5.58
N GLN A 6 25.61 6.54 5.13
CA GLN A 6 24.54 7.14 5.92
C GLN A 6 23.86 6.08 6.80
N ASP A 7 23.42 6.52 7.98
CA ASP A 7 22.64 5.68 8.87
C ASP A 7 21.20 5.50 8.35
N HIS A 8 20.64 4.31 8.61
CA HIS A 8 19.30 3.95 8.20
C HIS A 8 18.51 3.38 9.38
N GLU A 9 17.33 3.95 9.63
CA GLU A 9 16.37 3.42 10.61
C GLU A 9 15.30 2.59 9.90
N VAL A 10 15.03 1.39 10.43
CA VAL A 10 14.04 0.46 9.88
C VAL A 10 13.05 0.07 10.96
N PHE A 11 11.75 0.14 10.62
CA PHE A 11 10.66 -0.15 11.55
C PHE A 11 9.80 -1.31 11.05
N ASN A 12 9.60 -2.32 11.91
CA ASN A 12 8.57 -3.35 11.72
C ASN A 12 7.37 -3.02 12.63
N GLU A 13 6.60 -1.99 12.27
CA GLU A 13 5.43 -1.53 13.04
C GLU A 13 4.33 -1.06 12.08
N ASP A 14 3.12 -0.86 12.60
CA ASP A 14 2.01 -0.24 11.88
C ASP A 14 2.39 1.19 11.45
N ILE A 15 2.34 1.45 10.15
CA ILE A 15 2.71 2.75 9.55
C ILE A 15 1.89 3.91 10.12
N ASN A 16 0.62 3.69 10.47
CA ASN A 16 -0.23 4.72 11.07
C ASN A 16 0.23 5.12 12.48
N LYS A 17 1.03 4.27 13.15
CA LYS A 17 1.68 4.59 14.43
C LYS A 17 3.03 5.26 14.20
N VAL A 18 3.81 4.78 13.24
CA VAL A 18 5.16 5.27 12.95
C VAL A 18 5.13 6.70 12.39
N ALA A 19 4.21 7.00 11.48
CA ALA A 19 4.18 8.27 10.74
C ALA A 19 4.07 9.53 11.63
N GLY A 20 3.52 9.41 12.85
CA GLY A 20 3.48 10.51 13.82
C GLY A 20 4.74 10.66 14.67
N LYS A 21 5.62 9.65 14.68
CA LYS A 21 6.84 9.62 15.51
C LYS A 21 8.07 10.12 14.73
N ILE A 22 8.13 9.82 13.44
CA ILE A 22 9.25 10.18 12.56
C ILE A 22 8.92 11.42 11.72
N ALA A 23 9.95 12.13 11.28
CA ALA A 23 9.82 13.28 10.39
C ALA A 23 10.85 13.19 9.25
N GLY A 24 10.53 13.80 8.12
CA GLY A 24 11.43 13.86 6.97
C GLY A 24 10.96 14.86 5.93
N ASP A 25 11.75 15.09 4.89
CA ASP A 25 11.33 15.96 3.80
C ASP A 25 10.32 15.26 2.88
N ILE A 26 10.54 13.97 2.61
CA ILE A 26 9.78 13.17 1.65
C ILE A 26 9.21 11.94 2.34
N LEU A 27 7.91 11.72 2.19
CA LEU A 27 7.23 10.45 2.47
C LEU A 27 6.78 9.83 1.15
N TYR A 28 7.27 8.62 0.85
CA TYR A 28 6.81 7.84 -0.30
C TYR A 28 5.97 6.65 0.17
N LEU A 29 4.78 6.51 -0.40
CA LEU A 29 3.80 5.49 -0.04
C LEU A 29 3.51 4.57 -1.24
N ASP A 30 3.58 3.27 -1.00
CA ASP A 30 3.17 2.22 -1.95
C ASP A 30 2.34 1.16 -1.20
N PRO A 31 1.10 1.50 -0.76
CA PRO A 31 0.28 0.61 0.04
C PRO A 31 -0.40 -0.47 -0.83
N PRO A 32 -0.91 -1.55 -0.21
CA PRO A 32 -1.74 -2.53 -0.90
C PRO A 32 -2.89 -1.87 -1.68
N TYR A 33 -3.06 -2.26 -2.94
CA TYR A 33 -4.14 -1.77 -3.80
C TYR A 33 -5.28 -2.79 -3.98
N ASN A 34 -5.19 -3.98 -3.38
CA ASN A 34 -6.22 -5.02 -3.48
C ASN A 34 -6.52 -5.67 -2.12
N GLN A 35 -7.56 -6.51 -2.08
CA GLN A 35 -8.04 -7.12 -0.84
C GLN A 35 -7.22 -8.31 -0.34
N ARG A 36 -6.19 -8.73 -1.08
CA ARG A 36 -5.39 -9.90 -0.70
C ARG A 36 -4.52 -9.55 0.51
N GLN A 37 -4.68 -10.31 1.58
CA GLN A 37 -3.90 -10.14 2.79
C GLN A 37 -2.52 -10.77 2.61
N TYR A 38 -1.47 -9.99 2.86
CA TYR A 38 -0.10 -10.50 2.77
C TYR A 38 0.20 -11.58 3.80
N ALA A 39 -0.39 -11.50 4.99
CA ALA A 39 -0.17 -12.47 6.06
C ALA A 39 -0.54 -13.91 5.64
N THR A 40 -1.55 -14.09 4.79
CA THR A 40 -1.91 -15.41 4.25
C THR A 40 -1.11 -15.78 3.00
N ASN A 41 -0.69 -14.80 2.19
CA ASN A 41 0.07 -15.06 0.96
C ASN A 41 1.54 -15.41 1.23
N TYR A 42 2.12 -14.87 2.30
CA TYR A 42 3.52 -15.01 2.65
C TYR A 42 3.73 -15.75 3.98
N HIS A 43 2.74 -16.52 4.45
CA HIS A 43 2.80 -17.22 5.75
C HIS A 43 3.99 -18.18 5.85
N MET A 44 4.39 -18.82 4.75
CA MET A 44 5.58 -19.68 4.72
C MET A 44 6.86 -18.89 4.92
N LEU A 45 7.04 -17.78 4.19
CA LEU A 45 8.22 -16.91 4.34
C LEU A 45 8.28 -16.30 5.74
N GLU A 46 7.13 -15.90 6.28
CA GLU A 46 7.00 -15.43 7.66
C GLU A 46 7.43 -16.50 8.68
N THR A 47 7.13 -17.78 8.42
CA THR A 47 7.53 -18.90 9.28
C THR A 47 9.03 -19.16 9.21
N ILE A 48 9.62 -19.09 8.01
CA ILE A 48 11.07 -19.19 7.83
C ILE A 48 11.78 -18.02 8.53
N ALA A 49 11.28 -16.79 8.34
CA ALA A 49 11.88 -15.58 8.91
C ALA A 49 11.80 -15.54 10.44
N LYS A 50 10.68 -15.96 11.03
CA LYS A 50 10.54 -16.10 12.49
C LYS A 50 11.29 -17.30 13.06
N TYR A 51 11.55 -18.30 12.21
CA TYR A 51 12.19 -19.56 12.58
C TYR A 51 11.53 -20.24 13.79
N ASP A 52 10.20 -20.19 13.83
CA ASP A 52 9.37 -20.70 14.91
C ASP A 52 8.56 -21.93 14.47
N ASN A 53 7.85 -22.56 15.42
CA ASN A 53 7.01 -23.73 15.16
C ASN A 53 5.53 -23.44 15.50
N PRO A 54 4.82 -22.65 14.67
CA PRO A 54 3.44 -22.26 14.95
C PRO A 54 2.48 -23.45 14.84
N LYS A 55 1.36 -23.38 15.58
CA LYS A 55 0.20 -24.19 15.24
C LYS A 55 -0.33 -23.74 13.89
N ILE A 56 -0.44 -24.69 12.97
CA ILE A 56 -0.97 -24.47 11.63
C ILE A 56 -2.38 -25.05 11.49
N HIS A 57 -3.18 -24.47 10.60
CA HIS A 57 -4.54 -24.92 10.32
C HIS A 57 -4.85 -24.95 8.81
N GLY A 58 -5.84 -25.76 8.45
CA GLY A 58 -6.32 -25.90 7.08
C GLY A 58 -5.36 -26.65 6.16
N LYS A 59 -5.80 -26.89 4.91
CA LYS A 59 -5.04 -27.66 3.91
C LYS A 59 -3.74 -26.97 3.47
N THR A 60 -3.69 -25.64 3.55
CA THR A 60 -2.53 -24.83 3.15
C THR A 60 -1.57 -24.53 4.30
N GLY A 61 -1.83 -25.05 5.51
CA GLY A 61 -0.96 -24.91 6.67
C GLY A 61 -0.77 -23.47 7.14
N LEU A 62 -1.86 -22.69 7.21
CA LEU A 62 -1.79 -21.30 7.66
C LEU A 62 -1.46 -21.22 9.15
N ARG A 63 -0.58 -20.28 9.52
CA ARG A 63 -0.39 -19.87 10.92
C ARG A 63 -1.49 -18.89 11.34
N GLU A 64 -1.67 -18.67 12.64
CA GLU A 64 -2.60 -17.65 13.14
C GLU A 64 -2.20 -16.25 12.65
N TYR A 65 -3.08 -15.59 11.89
CA TYR A 65 -2.75 -14.35 11.17
C TYR A 65 -3.76 -13.20 11.41
N GLN A 66 -4.79 -13.42 12.22
CA GLN A 66 -5.91 -12.49 12.37
C GLN A 66 -5.45 -11.07 12.79
N ASN A 67 -4.45 -11.00 13.67
CA ASN A 67 -3.85 -9.74 14.16
C ASN A 67 -2.90 -9.08 13.15
N GLN A 68 -2.58 -9.74 12.03
CA GLN A 68 -1.69 -9.24 10.97
C GLN A 68 -2.47 -8.73 9.75
N LYS A 69 -3.81 -8.69 9.82
CA LYS A 69 -4.63 -8.17 8.74
C LYS A 69 -4.39 -6.67 8.56
N SER A 70 -4.06 -6.27 7.34
CA SER A 70 -3.87 -4.87 7.00
C SER A 70 -5.21 -4.19 6.73
N LEU A 71 -5.42 -3.02 7.34
CA LEU A 71 -6.56 -2.15 7.03
C LEU A 71 -6.51 -1.64 5.58
N TYR A 72 -5.33 -1.57 4.98
CA TYR A 72 -5.14 -1.18 3.58
C TYR A 72 -5.61 -2.25 2.59
N CYS A 73 -5.77 -3.50 3.04
CA CYS A 73 -6.38 -4.58 2.26
C CYS A 73 -7.91 -4.67 2.47
N SER A 74 -8.53 -3.70 3.17
CA SER A 74 -9.96 -3.70 3.45
C SER A 74 -10.65 -2.51 2.78
N ARG A 75 -11.57 -2.78 1.84
CA ARG A 75 -12.30 -1.73 1.11
C ARG A 75 -13.08 -0.78 2.03
N THR A 76 -13.59 -1.28 3.15
CA THR A 76 -14.38 -0.48 4.11
C THR A 76 -13.51 0.33 5.06
N GLN A 77 -12.24 -0.04 5.25
CA GLN A 77 -11.34 0.61 6.22
C GLN A 77 -10.23 1.44 5.56
N VAL A 78 -9.87 1.16 4.31
CA VAL A 78 -8.71 1.75 3.63
C VAL A 78 -8.74 3.27 3.62
N LYS A 79 -9.90 3.90 3.32
CA LYS A 79 -10.03 5.36 3.30
C LYS A 79 -9.75 5.98 4.66
N LYS A 80 -10.27 5.35 5.74
CA LYS A 80 -10.08 5.80 7.12
C LYS A 80 -8.61 5.67 7.54
N ALA A 81 -7.99 4.53 7.26
CA ALA A 81 -6.58 4.28 7.56
C ALA A 81 -5.66 5.24 6.79
N PHE A 82 -5.92 5.42 5.49
CA PHE A 82 -5.16 6.34 4.66
C PHE A 82 -5.29 7.80 5.12
N LYS A 83 -6.52 8.25 5.44
CA LYS A 83 -6.74 9.60 5.99
C LYS A 83 -5.99 9.83 7.30
N ASP A 84 -6.04 8.86 8.22
CA ASP A 84 -5.30 8.94 9.47
C ASP A 84 -3.77 9.04 9.25
N LEU A 85 -3.23 8.27 8.30
CA LEU A 85 -1.82 8.33 7.92
C LEU A 85 -1.42 9.71 7.39
N ILE A 86 -2.17 10.22 6.40
CA ILE A 86 -1.87 11.50 5.75
C ILE A 86 -1.92 12.66 6.75
N LEU A 87 -2.87 12.66 7.68
CA LEU A 87 -2.99 13.71 8.70
C LEU A 87 -1.88 13.66 9.76
N LYS A 88 -1.34 12.47 10.05
CA LYS A 88 -0.25 12.29 11.03
C LYS A 88 1.13 12.48 10.43
N ALA A 89 1.27 12.32 9.12
CA ALA A 89 2.56 12.38 8.43
C ALA A 89 3.26 13.73 8.65
N LYS A 90 4.48 13.65 9.20
CA LYS A 90 5.39 14.79 9.36
C LYS A 90 6.37 14.86 8.19
N ALA A 91 5.84 15.21 7.02
CA ALA A 91 6.63 15.39 5.80
C ALA A 91 6.32 16.72 5.09
N LYS A 92 7.28 17.22 4.31
CA LYS A 92 7.07 18.40 3.42
C LYS A 92 6.42 17.99 2.12
N TYR A 93 6.76 16.81 1.61
CA TYR A 93 6.19 16.23 0.40
C TYR A 93 5.72 14.81 0.69
N ILE A 94 4.50 14.49 0.28
CA ILE A 94 3.99 13.11 0.34
C ILE A 94 3.69 12.65 -1.08
N PHE A 95 4.25 11.51 -1.45
CA PHE A 95 3.99 10.84 -2.72
C PHE A 95 3.25 9.53 -2.45
N LEU A 96 2.30 9.20 -3.32
CA LEU A 96 1.58 7.93 -3.31
C LEU A 96 1.60 7.33 -4.71
N SER A 97 2.13 6.11 -4.80
CA SER A 97 1.99 5.25 -5.98
C SER A 97 0.69 4.47 -5.86
N TYR A 98 -0.23 4.64 -6.81
CA TYR A 98 -1.51 3.92 -6.82
C TYR A 98 -2.13 3.89 -8.21
N ASN A 99 -2.84 2.81 -8.54
CA ASN A 99 -3.51 2.68 -9.84
C ASN A 99 -5.04 2.82 -9.76
N ASN A 100 -5.66 2.96 -10.93
CA ASN A 100 -7.12 3.09 -11.05
C ASN A 100 -7.93 1.83 -10.69
N GLU A 101 -7.29 0.69 -10.46
CA GLU A 101 -7.95 -0.56 -10.04
C GLU A 101 -7.88 -0.79 -8.53
N GLY A 102 -7.36 0.19 -7.78
CA GLY A 102 -7.17 0.14 -6.35
C GLY A 102 -8.46 0.16 -5.52
N LEU A 103 -8.33 0.04 -4.20
CA LEU A 103 -9.46 0.09 -3.27
C LEU A 103 -9.96 1.51 -2.98
N MET A 104 -9.13 2.52 -3.21
CA MET A 104 -9.47 3.94 -3.17
C MET A 104 -9.58 4.48 -4.61
N THR A 105 -10.58 5.30 -4.88
CA THR A 105 -10.71 5.97 -6.17
C THR A 105 -9.72 7.15 -6.28
N LEU A 106 -9.55 7.68 -7.49
CA LEU A 106 -8.81 8.93 -7.72
C LEU A 106 -9.36 10.07 -6.85
N ASP A 107 -10.68 10.19 -6.78
CA ASP A 107 -11.37 11.22 -5.99
C ASP A 107 -11.13 11.04 -4.49
N ASP A 108 -11.17 9.80 -3.98
CA ASP A 108 -10.87 9.52 -2.58
C ASP A 108 -9.45 9.97 -2.20
N ILE A 109 -8.48 9.66 -3.06
CA ILE A 109 -7.08 10.00 -2.85
C ILE A 109 -6.89 11.52 -2.92
N GLN A 110 -7.47 12.16 -3.92
CA GLN A 110 -7.43 13.61 -4.08
C GLN A 110 -8.05 14.32 -2.87
N GLU A 111 -9.23 13.90 -2.41
CA GLU A 111 -9.91 14.47 -1.24
C GLU A 111 -9.00 14.36 -0.01
N ILE A 112 -8.49 13.17 0.28
CA ILE A 112 -7.71 12.90 1.49
C ILE A 112 -6.36 13.61 1.46
N MET A 113 -5.61 13.54 0.35
CA MET A 113 -4.28 14.16 0.25
C MET A 113 -4.36 15.69 0.27
N SER A 114 -5.42 16.28 -0.29
CA SER A 114 -5.63 17.73 -0.28
C SER A 114 -5.82 18.30 1.13
N LEU A 115 -6.17 17.47 2.12
CA LEU A 115 -6.25 17.90 3.53
C LEU A 115 -4.90 18.35 4.09
N ARG A 116 -3.79 17.95 3.45
CA ARG A 116 -2.44 18.26 3.94
C ARG A 116 -1.77 19.43 3.21
N GLY A 117 -2.29 19.84 2.05
CA GLY A 117 -1.72 20.93 1.27
C GLY A 117 -2.08 20.87 -0.22
N LYS A 118 -1.22 21.40 -1.09
CA LYS A 118 -1.47 21.47 -2.54
C LYS A 118 -1.25 20.12 -3.21
N TYR A 119 -2.35 19.50 -3.62
CA TYR A 119 -2.37 18.21 -4.33
C TYR A 119 -2.08 18.34 -5.84
N GLY A 120 -1.49 17.29 -6.40
CA GLY A 120 -1.44 17.02 -7.83
C GLY A 120 -1.16 15.55 -8.13
N ASN A 121 -1.13 15.17 -9.40
CA ASN A 121 -0.71 13.82 -9.82
C ASN A 121 0.00 13.84 -11.17
N PHE A 122 0.80 12.82 -11.40
CA PHE A 122 1.31 12.43 -12.70
C PHE A 122 0.69 11.10 -13.10
N THR A 123 0.47 10.90 -14.40
CA THR A 123 -0.24 9.74 -14.92
C THR A 123 0.58 9.06 -16.00
N LYS A 124 0.61 7.72 -15.99
CA LYS A 124 1.17 6.92 -17.07
C LYS A 124 0.23 5.76 -17.43
N GLU A 125 -0.12 5.68 -18.70
CA GLU A 125 -0.95 4.58 -19.20
C GLU A 125 -0.10 3.33 -19.43
N TYR A 126 -0.59 2.17 -18.97
CA TYR A 126 -0.03 0.87 -19.29
C TYR A 126 -1.09 -0.05 -19.91
N ASN A 127 -0.65 -0.88 -20.86
CA ASN A 127 -1.48 -1.96 -21.38
C ASN A 127 -1.67 -3.02 -20.28
N ARG A 128 -2.91 -3.45 -20.06
CA ARG A 128 -3.23 -4.44 -19.02
C ARG A 128 -2.50 -5.76 -19.29
N PHE A 129 -1.85 -6.32 -18.28
CA PHE A 129 -1.25 -7.66 -18.36
C PHE A 129 -2.36 -8.71 -18.57
N LYS A 130 -2.27 -9.49 -19.66
CA LYS A 130 -3.24 -10.55 -20.00
C LYS A 130 -2.60 -11.91 -19.73
N ALA A 131 -3.05 -12.60 -18.68
CA ALA A 131 -2.58 -13.95 -18.37
C ALA A 131 -3.28 -15.05 -19.20
N ASP A 132 -4.49 -14.80 -19.71
CA ASP A 132 -5.31 -15.79 -20.44
C ASP A 132 -5.71 -15.32 -21.85
N LYS A 133 -5.84 -16.29 -22.77
CA LYS A 133 -6.39 -16.08 -24.12
C LYS A 133 -7.88 -15.72 -24.05
N SER A 134 -8.27 -14.82 -24.93
CA SER A 134 -9.51 -14.02 -24.97
C SER A 134 -10.83 -14.78 -25.20
N GLU A 135 -10.87 -16.10 -25.10
CA GLU A 135 -12.07 -16.86 -25.53
C GLU A 135 -13.20 -16.91 -24.49
N ASN A 136 -12.95 -16.58 -23.22
CA ASN A 136 -13.95 -16.85 -22.15
C ASN A 136 -14.37 -15.66 -21.27
N ARG A 137 -13.92 -14.41 -21.51
CA ARG A 137 -14.39 -13.24 -20.72
C ARG A 137 -14.46 -11.95 -21.55
N ASN A 138 -15.63 -11.31 -21.56
CA ASN A 138 -15.80 -9.92 -22.03
C ASN A 138 -15.13 -8.96 -21.05
N PHE A 139 -13.90 -8.54 -21.35
CA PHE A 139 -13.20 -7.51 -20.58
C PHE A 139 -13.70 -6.12 -20.98
N THR A 140 -14.22 -5.35 -20.04
CA THR A 140 -14.77 -4.00 -20.27
C THR A 140 -13.71 -2.90 -20.42
N THR A 141 -12.44 -3.13 -20.04
CA THR A 141 -11.37 -2.12 -20.12
C THR A 141 -9.99 -2.72 -20.44
N ASN A 142 -9.32 -2.16 -21.46
CA ASN A 142 -8.02 -2.66 -21.99
C ASN A 142 -6.77 -1.98 -21.37
N LYS A 143 -6.94 -1.01 -20.47
CA LYS A 143 -5.85 -0.18 -19.94
C LYS A 143 -5.92 -0.05 -18.42
N THR A 144 -4.75 -0.14 -17.78
CA THR A 144 -4.55 0.22 -16.38
C THR A 144 -3.81 1.55 -16.36
N VAL A 145 -4.26 2.46 -15.50
CA VAL A 145 -3.66 3.78 -15.36
C VAL A 145 -2.93 3.83 -14.03
N GLU A 146 -1.61 4.02 -14.11
CA GLU A 146 -0.75 4.21 -12.95
C GLU A 146 -0.66 5.71 -12.64
N TYR A 147 -0.88 6.05 -11.37
CA TYR A 147 -0.76 7.42 -10.87
C TYR A 147 0.39 7.52 -9.87
N LEU A 148 1.15 8.60 -10.01
CA LEU A 148 1.99 9.12 -8.94
C LEU A 148 1.32 10.38 -8.40
N HIS A 149 0.59 10.21 -7.31
CA HIS A 149 -0.02 11.32 -6.59
C HIS A 149 1.03 12.03 -5.74
N TYR A 150 0.88 13.34 -5.56
CA TYR A 150 1.72 14.12 -4.67
C TYR A 150 0.93 15.20 -3.93
N VAL A 151 1.43 15.58 -2.75
CA VAL A 151 1.01 16.80 -2.06
C VAL A 151 2.23 17.55 -1.54
N VAL A 152 2.25 18.87 -1.78
CA VAL A 152 3.16 19.81 -1.12
C VAL A 152 2.46 20.27 0.16
N CYS A 153 3.00 19.86 1.30
CA CYS A 153 2.37 20.07 2.60
C CYS A 153 2.57 21.52 3.07
N ASN A 154 1.55 22.06 3.73
CA ASN A 154 1.64 23.33 4.46
C ASN A 154 2.38 23.15 5.80
#